data_AF-A0A9P5P0L0-F1
#
_entry.id   AF-A0A9P5P0L0-F1
#
_cell.length_a   1.000
_cell.length_b   1.000
_cell.length_c   1.000
_cell.angle_alpha   90.00
_cell.angle_beta   90.00
_cell.angle_gamma   90.00
#
_symmetry.space_group_name_H-M   'P 1'
#
loop_
_entity.id
_entity.type
_entity.pdbx_description
1 polymer ?
#
loop_
_entity_poly.entity_id
_entity_poly.type
_entity_poly.pdbx_seq_one_letter_code
_entity_poly.pdbx_strand_id
1 'polypeptide(L)'
;MSTGSLLDPLNCVEAWDHLRDALTLILRRNFVEDQKPVALLVSLGICGALIRLLDSDSLTVQFVLNSPWTMSFCVELRRTLRNQGGTENDYCRLLISQLAPVGDILLDAIHSKVNHGEATSVKERIPNLKSRLVYHGRYPHYNLVLVHNTS
;
A
#
# COMPACT_ATOMS: atom_id res chain seq x y z
N MET A 1 30.94 -13.32 4.90
CA MET A 1 30.76 -12.37 3.78
C MET A 1 29.41 -12.66 3.18
N SER A 2 28.41 -11.83 3.48
CA SER A 2 26.99 -12.14 3.22
C SER A 2 26.62 -11.75 1.79
N THR A 3 26.25 -12.73 0.97
CA THR A 3 25.56 -12.54 -0.30
C THR A 3 24.13 -12.08 0.00
N GLY A 4 23.91 -10.77 0.08
CA GLY A 4 22.57 -10.20 0.04
C GLY A 4 21.96 -10.56 -1.31
N SER A 5 21.03 -11.52 -1.32
CA SER A 5 20.26 -11.88 -2.50
C SER A 5 19.53 -10.63 -2.99
N LEU A 6 20.08 -9.95 -3.99
CA LEU A 6 19.32 -9.04 -4.84
C LEU A 6 18.11 -9.84 -5.32
N LEU A 7 16.90 -9.38 -4.98
CA LEU A 7 15.67 -9.96 -5.50
C LEU A 7 15.78 -9.97 -7.03
N ASP A 8 15.50 -11.12 -7.64
CA ASP A 8 15.44 -11.26 -9.09
C ASP A 8 14.52 -10.16 -9.66
N PRO A 9 14.99 -9.34 -10.64
CA PRO A 9 14.17 -8.32 -11.28
C PRO A 9 12.78 -8.81 -11.68
N LEU A 10 12.67 -10.06 -12.16
CA LEU A 10 11.39 -10.65 -12.55
C LEU A 10 10.43 -10.79 -11.35
N ASN A 11 10.93 -11.27 -10.20
CA ASN A 11 10.14 -11.39 -8.98
C ASN A 11 9.69 -10.03 -8.44
N CYS A 12 10.49 -8.97 -8.62
CA CYS A 12 10.11 -7.61 -8.24
C CYS A 12 8.96 -7.06 -9.11
N VAL A 13 9.00 -7.30 -10.43
CA VAL A 13 7.91 -6.94 -11.35
C VAL A 13 6.64 -7.70 -10.99
N GLU A 14 6.73 -9.02 -10.81
CA GLU A 14 5.59 -9.86 -10.47
C GLU A 14 4.99 -9.46 -9.11
N ALA A 15 5.82 -9.22 -8.10
CA ALA A 15 5.36 -8.73 -6.80
C ALA A 15 4.69 -7.36 -6.91
N TRP A 16 5.23 -6.44 -7.71
CA TRP A 16 4.61 -5.14 -7.96
C TRP A 16 3.23 -5.29 -8.56
N ASP A 17 3.10 -6.08 -9.63
CA ASP A 17 1.84 -6.29 -10.33
C ASP A 17 0.79 -6.90 -9.39
N HIS A 18 1.13 -7.96 -8.66
CA HIS A 18 0.22 -8.58 -7.70
C HIS A 18 -0.23 -7.65 -6.59
N LEU A 19 0.70 -6.90 -5.99
CA LEU A 19 0.40 -5.98 -4.91
C LEU A 19 -0.44 -4.79 -5.39
N ARG A 20 -0.11 -4.23 -6.56
CA ARG A 20 -0.90 -3.17 -7.21
C ARG A 20 -2.32 -3.64 -7.48
N ASP A 21 -2.49 -4.83 -8.04
CA ASP A 21 -3.80 -5.37 -8.40
C ASP A 21 -4.63 -5.66 -7.15
N ALA A 22 -4.03 -6.27 -6.13
CA ALA A 22 -4.68 -6.49 -4.84
C ALA A 22 -5.15 -5.18 -4.19
N LEU A 23 -4.29 -4.15 -4.17
CA LEU A 23 -4.68 -2.85 -3.62
C LEU A 23 -5.76 -2.19 -4.47
N THR A 24 -5.69 -2.30 -5.80
CA THR A 24 -6.73 -1.77 -6.70
C THR A 24 -8.09 -2.43 -6.43
N LEU A 25 -8.13 -3.74 -6.19
CA LEU A 25 -9.36 -4.46 -5.80
C LEU A 25 -9.92 -3.95 -4.47
N ILE A 26 -9.04 -3.71 -3.49
CA ILE A 26 -9.40 -3.14 -2.17
C ILE A 26 -10.01 -1.75 -2.32
N LEU A 27 -9.39 -0.89 -3.13
CA LEU A 27 -9.85 0.48 -3.41
C LEU A 27 -11.21 0.48 -4.14
N ARG A 28 -11.38 -0.40 -5.12
CA ARG A 28 -12.62 -0.55 -5.90
C ARG A 28 -13.72 -1.32 -5.19
N ARG A 29 -13.43 -1.92 -4.04
CA ARG A 29 -14.36 -2.81 -3.30
C ARG A 29 -14.82 -4.03 -4.11
N ASN A 30 -13.97 -4.49 -5.02
CA ASN A 30 -14.25 -5.65 -5.86
C ASN A 30 -13.88 -6.94 -5.12
N PHE A 31 -14.54 -7.20 -4.00
CA PHE A 31 -14.33 -8.38 -3.17
C PHE A 31 -15.57 -8.69 -2.32
N VAL A 32 -15.64 -9.89 -1.74
CA VAL A 32 -16.81 -10.35 -0.96
C VAL A 32 -16.88 -9.63 0.40
N GLU A 33 -18.06 -9.29 0.90
CA GLU A 33 -18.30 -8.59 2.17
C GLU A 33 -17.44 -9.14 3.34
N ASP A 34 -17.30 -10.46 3.46
CA ASP A 34 -16.51 -11.13 4.52
C ASP A 34 -15.00 -10.84 4.46
N GLN A 35 -14.50 -10.39 3.31
CA GLN A 35 -13.10 -10.04 3.12
C GLN A 35 -12.79 -8.60 3.52
N LYS A 36 -13.79 -7.76 3.85
CA LYS A 36 -13.60 -6.35 4.27
C LYS A 36 -12.58 -6.17 5.39
N PRO A 37 -12.62 -6.93 6.50
CA PRO A 37 -11.67 -6.74 7.60
C PRO A 37 -10.23 -7.07 7.18
N VAL A 38 -10.07 -8.12 6.37
CA VAL A 38 -8.77 -8.54 5.84
C VAL A 38 -8.25 -7.50 4.85
N ALA A 39 -9.10 -7.00 3.96
CA ALA A 39 -8.77 -5.94 3.01
C ALA A 39 -8.26 -4.67 3.71
N LEU A 40 -8.93 -4.22 4.78
CA LEU A 40 -8.45 -3.11 5.61
C LEU A 40 -7.08 -3.43 6.21
N LEU A 41 -6.95 -4.58 6.88
CA LEU A 41 -5.74 -5.04 7.55
C LEU A 41 -4.51 -5.08 6.62
N VAL A 42 -4.67 -5.59 5.40
CA VAL A 42 -3.54 -5.77 4.47
C VAL A 42 -3.23 -4.53 3.64
N SER A 43 -4.19 -3.62 3.45
CA SER A 43 -4.05 -2.44 2.58
C SER A 43 -2.80 -1.62 2.87
N LEU A 44 -2.54 -1.37 4.15
CA LEU A 44 -1.38 -0.63 4.62
C LEU A 44 -0.06 -1.36 4.38
N GLY A 45 -0.05 -2.68 4.60
CA GLY A 45 1.10 -3.54 4.33
C GLY A 45 1.43 -3.60 2.85
N ILE A 46 0.41 -3.67 2.00
CA ILE A 46 0.55 -3.63 0.54
C ILE A 46 1.14 -2.30 0.09
N CYS A 47 0.62 -1.17 0.59
CA CYS A 47 1.18 0.15 0.33
C CYS A 47 2.67 0.23 0.73
N GLY A 48 3.03 -0.21 1.94
CA GLY A 48 4.41 -0.23 2.39
C GLY A 48 5.31 -1.14 1.55
N ALA A 49 4.81 -2.29 1.11
CA ALA A 49 5.54 -3.21 0.23
C ALA A 49 5.78 -2.60 -1.16
N LEU A 50 4.78 -1.95 -1.75
CA LEU A 50 4.92 -1.22 -3.01
C LEU A 50 5.97 -0.12 -2.90
N ILE A 51 5.97 0.67 -1.82
CA ILE A 51 7.01 1.69 -1.60
C ILE A 51 8.40 1.05 -1.56
N ARG A 52 8.57 -0.07 -0.85
CA ARG A 52 9.86 -0.79 -0.79
C ARG A 52 10.30 -1.34 -2.14
N LEU A 53 9.37 -1.77 -2.99
CA LEU A 53 9.69 -2.20 -4.35
C LEU A 53 10.17 -1.05 -5.24
N LEU A 54 9.83 0.21 -4.94
CA LEU A 54 10.39 1.39 -5.62
C LEU A 54 11.87 1.67 -5.27
N ASP A 55 12.40 1.00 -4.25
CA ASP A 55 13.83 1.00 -3.90
C ASP A 55 14.58 -0.19 -4.55
N SER A 56 13.92 -0.98 -5.41
CA SER A 56 14.57 -2.03 -6.21
C SER A 56 15.39 -1.44 -7.37
N ASP A 57 15.95 -2.30 -8.22
CA ASP A 57 16.78 -1.90 -9.35
C ASP A 57 16.09 -0.87 -10.27
N SER A 58 16.86 0.10 -10.77
CA SER A 58 16.36 1.23 -11.55
C SER A 58 15.61 0.79 -12.81
N LEU A 59 16.10 -0.22 -13.53
CA LEU A 59 15.44 -0.70 -14.75
C LEU A 59 14.10 -1.35 -14.43
N THR A 60 14.04 -2.11 -13.33
CA THR A 60 12.80 -2.73 -12.85
C THR A 60 11.76 -1.68 -12.47
N VAL A 61 12.18 -0.66 -11.72
CA VAL A 61 11.31 0.46 -11.33
C VAL A 61 10.81 1.22 -12.56
N GLN A 62 11.68 1.54 -13.51
CA GLN A 62 11.28 2.21 -14.74
C GLN A 62 10.28 1.37 -15.56
N PHE A 63 10.49 0.06 -15.64
CA PHE A 63 9.56 -0.84 -16.34
C PHE A 63 8.16 -0.79 -15.72
N VAL A 64 8.05 -0.94 -14.39
CA VAL A 64 6.74 -0.96 -13.72
C VAL A 64 6.06 0.41 -13.71
N LEU A 65 6.82 1.51 -13.62
CA LEU A 65 6.27 2.86 -13.57
C LEU A 65 5.79 3.37 -14.93
N ASN A 66 6.39 2.91 -16.03
CA ASN A 66 5.94 3.23 -17.39
C ASN A 66 4.69 2.42 -17.81
N SER A 67 4.21 1.51 -16.96
CA SER A 67 3.00 0.73 -17.20
C SER A 67 1.73 1.60 -17.08
N PRO A 68 0.80 1.54 -18.05
CA PRO A 68 -0.51 2.21 -17.96
C PRO A 68 -1.33 1.79 -16.73
N TRP A 69 -1.11 0.57 -16.24
CA TRP A 69 -1.77 0.03 -15.07
C TRP A 69 -1.32 0.75 -13.79
N THR A 70 -0.06 1.15 -13.71
CA THR A 70 0.47 1.94 -12.60
C THR A 70 -0.16 3.34 -12.56
N MET A 71 -0.34 3.98 -13.72
CA MET A 71 -1.03 5.27 -13.78
C MET A 71 -2.51 5.15 -13.42
N SER A 72 -3.19 4.12 -13.90
CA SER A 72 -4.58 3.83 -13.54
C SER A 72 -4.73 3.60 -12.02
N PHE A 73 -3.82 2.85 -11.42
CA PHE A 73 -3.73 2.65 -9.98
C PHE A 73 -3.56 3.98 -9.21
N CYS A 74 -2.64 4.85 -9.65
CA CYS A 74 -2.42 6.17 -9.03
C CYS A 74 -3.69 7.03 -9.05
N VAL A 75 -4.47 6.98 -10.13
CA VAL A 75 -5.75 7.70 -10.24
C VAL A 75 -6.76 7.17 -9.23
N GLU A 76 -6.90 5.85 -9.10
CA GLU A 76 -7.83 5.24 -8.13
C GLU A 76 -7.44 5.51 -6.67
N LEU A 77 -6.14 5.44 -6.38
CA LEU A 77 -5.62 5.76 -5.06
C LEU A 77 -5.89 7.23 -4.71
N ARG A 78 -5.55 8.18 -5.61
CA ARG A 78 -5.86 9.60 -5.42
C ARG A 78 -7.35 9.85 -5.25
N ARG A 79 -8.19 9.19 -6.07
CA ARG A 79 -9.64 9.30 -5.97
C ARG A 79 -10.10 8.85 -4.58
N THR A 80 -9.63 7.72 -4.10
CA THR A 80 -10.01 7.18 -2.78
C THR A 80 -9.59 8.12 -1.65
N LEU A 81 -8.36 8.63 -1.66
CA LEU A 81 -7.84 9.53 -0.63
C LEU A 81 -8.53 10.89 -0.60
N ARG A 82 -8.90 11.42 -1.78
CA ARG A 82 -9.53 12.75 -1.92
C ARG A 82 -11.05 12.75 -1.78
N ASN A 83 -11.71 11.61 -1.95
CA ASN A 83 -13.17 11.51 -1.92
C ASN A 83 -13.71 11.47 -0.47
N GLN A 84 -13.38 12.49 0.32
CA GLN A 84 -13.84 12.67 1.70
C GLN A 84 -15.34 13.04 1.81
N GLY A 85 -16.02 13.28 0.67
CA GLY A 85 -17.42 13.76 0.63
C GLY A 85 -18.50 12.69 0.43
N GLY A 86 -18.14 11.42 0.28
CA GLY A 86 -19.09 10.29 0.09
C GLY A 86 -19.21 9.39 1.31
N THR A 87 -19.31 9.97 2.50
CA THR A 87 -19.20 9.36 3.84
C THR A 87 -20.36 8.46 4.28
N GLU A 88 -21.10 7.85 3.36
CA GLU A 88 -22.20 6.93 3.75
C GLU A 88 -21.72 5.52 4.13
N ASN A 89 -20.44 5.19 3.92
CA ASN A 89 -19.95 3.82 4.13
C ASN A 89 -18.71 3.76 5.03
N ASP A 90 -18.89 3.16 6.21
CA ASP A 90 -17.89 2.97 7.26
C ASP A 90 -16.58 2.35 6.77
N TYR A 91 -16.66 1.42 5.82
CA TYR A 91 -15.47 0.80 5.24
C TYR A 91 -14.59 1.85 4.52
N CYS A 92 -15.17 2.77 3.74
CA CYS A 92 -14.38 3.81 3.07
C CYS A 92 -13.71 4.73 4.08
N ARG A 93 -14.43 5.10 5.14
CA ARG A 93 -13.90 5.97 6.18
C ARG A 93 -12.69 5.31 6.88
N LEU A 94 -12.81 4.03 7.23
CA LEU A 94 -11.72 3.26 7.83
C LEU A 94 -10.55 3.11 6.86
N LEU A 95 -10.82 2.73 5.60
CA LEU A 95 -9.79 2.56 4.58
C LEU A 95 -9.02 3.87 4.33
N ILE A 96 -9.72 5.00 4.18
CA ILE A 96 -9.09 6.33 4.01
C ILE A 96 -8.27 6.69 5.24
N SER A 97 -8.82 6.50 6.45
CA SER A 97 -8.10 6.83 7.69
C SER A 97 -6.77 6.06 7.84
N GLN A 98 -6.73 4.82 7.36
CA GLN A 98 -5.52 3.99 7.40
C GLN A 98 -4.57 4.30 6.24
N LEU A 99 -5.10 4.47 5.03
CA LEU A 99 -4.30 4.64 3.82
C LEU A 99 -3.79 6.06 3.63
N ALA A 100 -4.47 7.11 4.08
CA ALA A 100 -4.09 8.49 3.75
C ALA A 100 -2.61 8.80 4.03
N PRO A 101 -2.04 8.50 5.21
CA PRO A 101 -0.64 8.82 5.48
C PRO A 101 0.34 8.12 4.52
N VAL A 102 0.11 6.84 4.22
CA VAL A 102 1.06 6.03 3.44
C VAL A 102 0.78 6.07 1.94
N GLY A 103 -0.48 6.26 1.56
CA GLY A 103 -0.94 6.40 0.19
C GLY A 103 -0.42 7.68 -0.44
N ASP A 104 -0.41 8.80 0.30
CA ASP A 104 0.20 10.04 -0.18
C ASP A 104 1.72 9.87 -0.39
N ILE A 105 2.41 9.22 0.56
CA ILE A 105 3.84 8.89 0.43
C ILE A 105 4.12 8.01 -0.81
N LEU A 106 3.27 7.00 -1.06
CA LEU A 106 3.40 6.14 -2.23
C LEU A 106 3.19 6.93 -3.54
N LEU A 107 2.18 7.79 -3.60
CA LEU A 107 1.92 8.63 -4.76
C LEU A 107 3.08 9.59 -5.05
N ASP A 108 3.65 10.18 -4.00
CA ASP A 108 4.81 11.07 -4.12
C ASP A 108 6.06 10.31 -4.55
N ALA A 109 6.28 9.11 -4.01
CA ALA A 109 7.40 8.26 -4.40
C ALA A 109 7.32 7.86 -5.88
N ILE A 110 6.14 7.45 -6.35
CA ILE A 110 5.89 7.15 -7.77
C ILE A 110 6.15 8.39 -8.63
N HIS A 111 5.57 9.53 -8.28
CA HIS A 111 5.71 10.76 -9.06
C HIS A 111 7.16 11.25 -9.13
N SER A 112 7.91 11.17 -8.03
CA SER A 112 9.33 11.52 -7.99
C SER A 112 10.15 10.62 -8.92
N LYS A 113 9.89 9.31 -8.91
CA LYS A 113 10.64 8.32 -9.71
C LYS A 113 10.32 8.43 -11.21
N VAL A 114 9.07 8.74 -11.57
CA VAL A 114 8.66 8.99 -12.97
C VAL A 114 9.33 10.25 -13.52
N ASN A 115 9.39 11.34 -12.76
CA ASN A 115 9.83 12.63 -13.29
C ASN A 115 11.34 12.87 -13.20
N HIS A 116 12.04 12.27 -12.23
CA HIS A 116 13.43 12.65 -11.93
C HIS A 116 14.45 11.54 -12.19
N GLY A 117 14.01 10.30 -12.46
CA GLY A 117 14.91 9.17 -12.72
C GLY A 117 15.89 8.84 -11.58
N GLU A 118 15.84 9.58 -10.47
CA GLU A 118 16.79 9.48 -9.37
C GLU A 118 16.25 8.61 -8.23
N ALA A 119 17.18 7.83 -7.67
CA ALA A 119 16.98 7.04 -6.47
C ALA A 119 17.07 7.93 -5.22
N THR A 120 16.10 8.81 -5.01
CA THR A 120 15.86 9.32 -3.65
C THR A 120 15.42 8.13 -2.80
N SER A 121 16.32 7.66 -1.94
CA SER A 121 16.10 6.54 -1.02
C SER A 121 14.86 6.82 -0.18
N VAL A 122 13.75 6.11 -0.47
CA VAL A 122 12.46 6.31 0.21
C VAL A 122 12.51 5.79 1.67
N LYS A 123 13.62 5.14 2.05
CA LYS A 123 13.88 4.56 3.38
C LYS A 123 13.65 5.50 4.57
N GLU A 124 13.77 6.82 4.40
CA GLU A 124 13.53 7.78 5.49
C GLU A 124 12.07 8.27 5.58
N ARG A 125 11.23 8.02 4.56
CA ARG A 125 9.85 8.52 4.49
C ARG A 125 8.80 7.49 4.85
N ILE A 126 9.14 6.22 4.98
CA ILE A 126 8.18 5.19 5.41
C ILE A 126 8.10 5.27 6.93
N PRO A 127 6.97 5.70 7.53
CA PRO A 127 6.80 5.59 8.98
C PRO A 127 7.01 4.13 9.36
N ASN A 128 7.70 3.89 10.48
CA ASN A 128 7.99 2.54 10.95
C ASN A 128 6.66 1.86 11.31
N LEU A 129 6.03 1.21 10.32
CA LEU A 129 4.69 0.63 10.42
C LEU A 129 4.74 -0.63 11.27
N LYS A 130 4.77 -0.45 12.58
CA LYS A 130 4.57 -1.54 13.53
C LYS A 130 3.08 -1.75 13.70
N SER A 131 2.55 -2.68 12.91
CA SER A 131 1.18 -3.17 13.07
C SER A 131 1.17 -4.31 14.08
N ARG A 132 0.39 -4.18 15.15
CA ARG A 132 0.16 -5.24 16.14
C ARG A 132 -1.30 -5.63 16.12
N LEU A 133 -1.58 -6.90 15.87
CA LEU A 133 -2.91 -7.46 16.10
C LEU A 133 -3.05 -7.71 17.60
N VAL A 134 -3.96 -7.00 18.25
CA VAL A 134 -4.23 -7.13 19.68
C VAL A 134 -5.56 -7.82 19.86
N TYR A 135 -5.53 -8.95 20.55
CA TYR A 135 -6.73 -9.67 20.95
C TYR A 135 -7.31 -9.02 22.21
N HIS A 136 -8.51 -8.46 22.12
CA HIS A 136 -9.22 -7.87 23.24
C HIS A 136 -10.58 -8.55 23.43
N GLY A 137 -10.72 -9.33 24.49
CA GLY A 137 -11.95 -10.05 24.79
C GLY A 137 -12.48 -9.76 26.19
N ARG A 138 -13.77 -9.40 26.29
CA ARG A 138 -14.58 -9.56 27.49
C ARG A 138 -15.82 -10.34 27.09
N TYR A 139 -15.96 -11.55 27.63
CA TYR A 139 -17.07 -12.45 27.31
C TYR A 139 -18.43 -11.72 27.37
N PRO A 140 -19.32 -11.89 26.37
CA PRO A 140 -19.25 -12.81 25.23
C PRO A 140 -18.61 -12.23 23.95
N HIS A 141 -18.07 -11.01 24.00
CA HIS A 141 -17.56 -10.32 22.81
C HIS A 141 -16.04 -10.38 22.72
N TYR A 142 -15.54 -10.85 21.58
CA TYR A 142 -14.12 -10.90 21.25
C TYR A 142 -13.86 -9.95 20.09
N ASN A 143 -12.98 -8.97 20.31
CA ASN A 143 -12.59 -8.00 19.31
C ASN A 143 -11.12 -8.22 18.95
N LEU A 144 -10.86 -8.39 17.65
CA LEU A 144 -9.51 -8.29 17.11
C LEU A 144 -9.27 -6.82 16.74
N VAL A 145 -8.39 -6.16 17.48
CA VAL A 145 -8.04 -4.76 17.27
C VAL A 145 -6.70 -4.70 16.58
N LEU A 146 -6.67 -4.16 15.38
CA LEU A 146 -5.43 -3.85 14.69
C LEU A 146 -4.92 -2.49 15.17
N VAL A 147 -3.74 -2.46 15.77
CA VAL A 147 -3.09 -1.24 16.25
C VAL A 147 -1.92 -0.93 15.34
N HIS A 148 -1.97 0.23 14.67
CA HIS A 148 -0.84 0.75 13.89
C HIS A 148 -0.10 1.78 14.72
N ASN A 149 1.18 1.52 15.02
CA ASN A 149 2.06 2.54 15.57
C ASN A 149 2.81 3.20 14.42
N THR A 150 2.57 4.49 14.22
CA THR A 150 3.40 5.37 13.41
C THR A 150 4.41 6.04 14.35
N SER A 151 5.67 5.59 14.32
CA SER A 151 6.79 6.26 15.00
C SER A 151 7.49 7.21 14.05
#